data_AF-A0A6J8EHQ4-F1
#
_entry.id   AF-A0A6J8EHQ4-F1
#
_cell.length_a   1.000
_cell.length_b   1.000
_cell.length_c   1.000
_cell.angle_alpha   90.00
_cell.angle_beta   90.00
_cell.angle_gamma   90.00
#
_symmetry.space_group_name_H-M   'P 1'
#
loop_
_entity.id
_entity.type
_entity.pdbx_description
1 polymer ?
#
loop_
_entity_poly.entity_id
_entity_poly.type
_entity_poly.pdbx_seq_one_letter_code
_entity_poly.pdbx_strand_id
1 'polypeptide(L)'
;MRHLLPRLCIEKLYKAFVRSLLDYADVIYDNCSSADSANIEHVQRRACIISTGAIRVTKHVTLLKEVGLELLKTRRKVHRLTYLYKIKNHLVPDYLRNFHPLFHHNTENYNLRRHANLIPIRSRTVAYYYSFLLATIRDWNSLSAELMSATSLASFKRLLKKNLNLCSKKYIHEGMVMRKRFILDYA
;
A
#
# COMPACT_ATOMS: atom_id res chain seq x y z
N MET A 1 17.45 -22.40 -10.72
CA MET A 1 17.44 -21.47 -9.56
C MET A 1 16.69 -21.96 -8.32
N ARG A 2 15.82 -22.98 -8.38
CA ARG A 2 14.97 -23.38 -7.24
C ARG A 2 15.71 -24.05 -6.06
N HIS A 3 16.96 -24.46 -6.26
CA HIS A 3 17.76 -25.21 -5.29
C HIS A 3 19.10 -24.56 -4.91
N LEU A 4 19.42 -23.37 -5.43
CA LEU A 4 20.71 -22.72 -5.15
C LEU A 4 20.68 -21.78 -3.93
N LEU A 5 19.51 -21.22 -3.58
CA LEU A 5 19.42 -20.17 -2.57
C LEU A 5 18.36 -20.48 -1.52
N PRO A 6 18.64 -20.20 -0.23
CA PRO A 6 17.64 -20.35 0.83
C PRO A 6 16.48 -19.37 0.63
N ARG A 7 15.27 -19.78 1.04
CA ARG A 7 14.03 -18.98 0.91
C ARG A 7 14.20 -17.53 1.37
N LEU A 8 14.86 -17.33 2.52
CA LEU A 8 15.05 -16.02 3.12
C LEU A 8 15.92 -15.09 2.26
N CYS A 9 16.89 -15.65 1.53
CA CYS A 9 17.72 -14.90 0.57
C CYS A 9 16.89 -14.45 -0.63
N ILE A 10 16.04 -15.32 -1.19
CA ILE A 10 15.14 -15.00 -2.30
C ILE A 10 14.16 -13.89 -1.90
N GLU A 11 13.57 -13.97 -0.71
CA GLU A 11 12.67 -12.92 -0.19
C GLU A 11 13.38 -11.58 -0.04
N LYS A 12 14.63 -11.57 0.46
CA LYS A 12 15.45 -10.36 0.56
C LYS A 12 15.77 -9.80 -0.82
N LEU A 13 16.17 -10.64 -1.76
CA LEU A 13 16.49 -10.23 -3.14
C LEU A 13 15.27 -9.60 -3.83
N TYR A 14 14.11 -10.25 -3.72
CA TYR A 14 12.86 -9.70 -4.25
C TYR A 14 12.54 -8.34 -3.64
N LYS A 15 12.66 -8.19 -2.30
CA LYS A 15 12.38 -6.93 -1.61
C LYS A 15 13.36 -5.81 -2.00
N ALA A 16 14.63 -6.15 -2.18
CA ALA A 16 15.68 -5.19 -2.47
C ALA A 16 15.68 -4.68 -3.91
N PHE A 17 15.39 -5.54 -4.89
CA PHE A 17 15.51 -5.19 -6.31
C PHE A 17 14.17 -4.93 -7.00
N VAL A 18 13.22 -5.87 -6.87
CA VAL A 18 11.95 -5.78 -7.62
C VAL A 18 10.97 -4.89 -6.86
N ARG A 19 10.78 -5.17 -5.57
CA ARG A 19 9.80 -4.45 -4.76
C ARG A 19 10.17 -2.98 -4.59
N SER A 20 11.44 -2.66 -4.38
CA SER A 20 11.92 -1.28 -4.25
C SER A 20 11.58 -0.43 -5.48
N LEU A 21 11.79 -0.98 -6.68
CA LEU A 21 11.43 -0.31 -7.94
C LEU A 21 9.92 -0.10 -8.07
N LEU A 22 9.14 -1.13 -7.74
CA LEU A 22 7.68 -1.03 -7.75
C LEU A 22 7.17 0.00 -6.75
N ASP A 23 7.72 0.02 -5.53
CA ASP A 23 7.34 0.93 -4.44
C ASP A 23 7.82 2.38 -4.68
N TYR A 24 8.80 2.61 -5.56
CA TYR A 24 9.31 3.95 -5.86
C TYR A 24 8.32 4.78 -6.69
N ALA A 25 7.72 4.17 -7.72
CA ALA A 25 6.87 4.88 -8.68
C ALA A 25 5.36 4.66 -8.42
N ASP A 26 5.01 3.97 -7.35
CA ASP A 26 3.66 3.49 -7.08
C ASP A 26 2.63 4.63 -6.88
N VAL A 27 3.07 5.73 -6.28
CA VAL A 27 2.27 6.94 -6.05
C VAL A 27 1.97 7.69 -7.35
N ILE A 28 2.93 7.70 -8.29
CA ILE A 28 2.81 8.40 -9.57
C ILE A 28 1.89 7.62 -10.50
N TYR A 29 2.08 6.30 -10.58
CA TYR A 29 1.33 5.40 -11.46
C TYR A 29 0.12 4.74 -10.78
N ASP A 30 -0.49 5.40 -9.79
CA ASP A 30 -1.67 4.84 -9.11
C ASP A 30 -2.90 4.73 -10.03
N ASN A 31 -3.02 5.62 -11.02
CA ASN A 31 -4.09 5.62 -12.03
C ASN A 31 -3.85 4.61 -13.17
N CYS A 32 -3.23 3.47 -12.90
CA CYS A 32 -3.03 2.43 -13.91
C CYS A 32 -4.32 1.66 -14.18
N SER A 33 -4.43 1.03 -15.35
CA SER A 33 -5.57 0.16 -15.65
C SER A 33 -5.63 -1.05 -14.72
N SER A 34 -6.80 -1.67 -14.60
CA SER A 34 -6.96 -2.90 -13.81
C SER A 34 -6.09 -4.05 -14.37
N ALA A 35 -5.91 -4.11 -15.69
CA ALA A 35 -5.06 -5.07 -16.36
C ALA A 35 -3.57 -4.88 -16.00
N ASP A 36 -3.07 -3.64 -16.07
CA ASP A 36 -1.68 -3.34 -15.71
C ASP A 36 -1.43 -3.59 -14.22
N SER A 37 -2.38 -3.21 -13.36
CA SER A 37 -2.30 -3.51 -11.94
C SER A 37 -2.25 -5.01 -11.69
N ALA A 38 -3.00 -5.82 -12.46
CA ALA A 38 -2.98 -7.27 -12.34
C ALA A 38 -1.64 -7.85 -12.80
N ASN A 39 -1.08 -7.35 -13.90
CA ASN A 39 0.23 -7.75 -14.40
C ASN A 39 1.34 -7.51 -13.37
N ILE A 40 1.34 -6.34 -12.70
CA ILE A 40 2.31 -6.05 -11.65
C ILE A 40 2.10 -6.98 -10.43
N GLU A 41 0.85 -7.26 -10.06
CA GLU A 41 0.54 -8.20 -8.99
C GLU A 41 0.96 -9.64 -9.35
N HIS A 42 0.91 -10.03 -10.63
CA HIS A 42 1.41 -11.32 -11.11
C HIS A 42 2.92 -11.48 -10.89
N VAL A 43 3.71 -10.40 -11.03
CA VAL A 43 5.14 -10.41 -10.72
C VAL A 43 5.37 -10.72 -9.24
N GLN A 44 4.64 -10.04 -8.35
CA GLN A 44 4.68 -10.30 -6.91
C GLN A 44 4.26 -11.74 -6.58
N ARG A 45 3.15 -12.21 -7.15
CA ARG A 45 2.67 -13.60 -6.99
C ARG A 45 3.75 -14.60 -7.40
N ARG A 46 4.41 -14.36 -8.54
CA ARG A 46 5.46 -15.23 -9.05
C ARG A 46 6.65 -15.27 -8.09
N ALA A 47 7.06 -14.13 -7.55
CA ALA A 47 8.10 -14.05 -6.53
C ALA A 47 7.74 -14.85 -5.27
N CYS A 48 6.49 -14.73 -4.79
CA CYS A 48 6.01 -15.52 -3.65
C CYS A 48 6.06 -17.04 -3.93
N ILE A 49 5.63 -17.49 -5.10
CA ILE A 49 5.67 -18.91 -5.48
C ILE A 49 7.12 -19.43 -5.53
N ILE A 50 8.04 -18.61 -6.02
CA ILE A 50 9.46 -18.97 -6.08
C ILE A 50 10.03 -19.06 -4.66
N SER A 51 9.71 -18.12 -3.78
CA SER A 51 10.21 -18.11 -2.41
C SER A 51 9.63 -19.22 -1.54
N THR A 52 8.32 -19.50 -1.64
CA THR A 52 7.65 -20.53 -0.81
C THR A 52 7.73 -21.93 -1.39
N GLY A 53 8.02 -22.06 -2.69
CA GLY A 53 7.96 -23.34 -3.40
C GLY A 53 6.53 -23.86 -3.60
N ALA A 54 5.51 -23.02 -3.42
CA ALA A 54 4.10 -23.39 -3.55
C ALA A 54 3.71 -23.84 -4.98
N ILE A 55 2.53 -24.43 -5.09
CA ILE A 55 1.94 -24.86 -6.36
C ILE A 55 1.37 -23.63 -7.08
N ARG A 56 1.39 -23.62 -8.42
CA ARG A 56 0.95 -22.48 -9.23
C ARG A 56 -0.53 -22.10 -8.98
N VAL A 57 -1.35 -23.05 -8.55
CA VAL A 57 -2.80 -22.90 -8.32
C VAL A 57 -3.11 -22.32 -6.93
N THR A 58 -2.14 -22.26 -6.01
CA THR A 58 -2.37 -21.76 -4.65
C THR A 58 -2.96 -20.35 -4.65
N LYS A 59 -4.01 -20.12 -3.85
CA LYS A 59 -4.69 -18.81 -3.76
C LYS A 59 -3.71 -17.68 -3.42
N HIS A 60 -3.87 -16.53 -4.10
CA HIS A 60 -2.93 -15.41 -3.99
C HIS A 60 -2.83 -14.84 -2.57
N VAL A 61 -3.98 -14.62 -1.92
CA VAL A 61 -4.06 -14.11 -0.54
C VAL A 61 -3.34 -15.03 0.44
N THR A 62 -3.43 -16.36 0.26
CA THR A 62 -2.74 -17.33 1.11
C THR A 62 -1.22 -17.22 0.99
N LEU A 63 -0.70 -17.08 -0.24
CA LEU A 63 0.74 -16.88 -0.47
C LEU A 63 1.24 -15.58 0.15
N LEU A 64 0.48 -14.50 -0.01
CA LEU A 64 0.83 -13.21 0.58
C LEU A 64 0.88 -13.26 2.11
N LYS A 65 -0.10 -13.91 2.74
CA LYS A 65 -0.12 -14.13 4.19
C LYS A 65 1.08 -14.96 4.65
N GLU A 66 1.45 -16.01 3.91
CA GLU A 66 2.59 -16.86 4.26
C GLU A 66 3.93 -16.11 4.22
N VAL A 67 4.16 -15.30 3.18
CA VAL A 67 5.40 -14.52 3.01
C VAL A 67 5.37 -13.23 3.87
N GLY A 68 4.21 -12.84 4.38
CA GLY A 68 4.01 -11.57 5.07
C GLY A 68 4.14 -10.37 4.12
N LEU A 69 3.59 -10.51 2.91
CA LEU A 69 3.53 -9.45 1.91
C LEU A 69 2.12 -8.89 1.80
N GLU A 70 2.04 -7.61 1.44
CA GLU A 70 0.78 -6.88 1.25
C GLU A 70 0.47 -6.77 -0.24
N LEU A 71 -0.82 -6.68 -0.59
CA LEU A 71 -1.25 -6.41 -1.97
C LEU A 71 -0.67 -5.07 -2.46
N LEU A 72 -0.32 -4.97 -3.74
CA LEU A 72 0.20 -3.72 -4.32
C LEU A 72 -0.78 -2.56 -4.15
N LYS A 73 -2.08 -2.81 -4.33
CA LYS A 73 -3.13 -1.79 -4.13
C LYS A 73 -3.13 -1.24 -2.70
N THR A 74 -2.94 -2.10 -1.71
CA THR A 74 -2.90 -1.70 -0.30
C THR A 74 -1.64 -0.88 -0.01
N ARG A 75 -0.49 -1.31 -0.54
CA ARG A 75 0.79 -0.58 -0.41
C ARG A 75 0.70 0.83 -1.01
N ARG A 76 0.19 0.94 -2.24
CA ARG A 76 -0.06 2.22 -2.92
C ARG A 76 -0.93 3.16 -2.10
N LYS A 77 -2.04 2.65 -1.57
CA LYS A 77 -2.93 3.43 -0.69
C LYS A 77 -2.19 3.95 0.54
N VAL A 78 -1.37 3.11 1.19
CA VAL A 78 -0.56 3.52 2.36
C VAL A 78 0.46 4.60 1.98
N HIS A 79 1.19 4.44 0.87
CA HIS A 79 2.16 5.43 0.42
C HIS A 79 1.51 6.75 0.05
N ARG A 80 0.41 6.73 -0.71
CA ARG A 80 -0.34 7.93 -1.08
C ARG A 80 -0.82 8.72 0.13
N LEU A 81 -1.46 8.04 1.10
CA LEU A 81 -1.91 8.67 2.34
C LEU A 81 -0.74 9.20 3.18
N THR A 82 0.39 8.48 3.19
CA THR A 82 1.63 8.93 3.87
C THR A 82 2.17 10.21 3.23
N TYR A 83 2.19 10.31 1.91
CA TYR A 83 2.61 11.53 1.20
C TYR A 83 1.67 12.69 1.50
N LEU A 84 0.35 12.47 1.48
CA LEU A 84 -0.62 13.51 1.84
C LEU A 84 -0.42 13.99 3.28
N TYR A 85 -0.17 13.09 4.23
CA TYR A 85 0.17 13.47 5.61
C TYR A 85 1.41 14.37 5.66
N LYS A 86 2.47 14.06 4.89
CA LYS A 86 3.67 14.89 4.84
C LYS A 86 3.37 16.27 4.25
N ILE A 87 2.59 16.35 3.16
CA ILE A 87 2.20 17.60 2.53
C ILE A 87 1.39 18.47 3.51
N LYS A 88 0.40 17.87 4.19
CA LYS A 88 -0.44 18.53 5.20
C LYS A 88 0.35 19.09 6.37
N ASN A 89 1.36 18.38 6.84
CA ASN A 89 2.20 18.81 7.97
C ASN A 89 3.47 19.56 7.55
N HIS A 90 3.56 20.00 6.29
CA HIS A 90 4.72 20.74 5.76
C HIS A 90 6.07 20.00 5.93
N LEU A 91 6.06 18.66 5.90
CA LEU A 91 7.24 17.79 5.95
C LEU A 91 7.78 17.48 4.54
N VAL A 92 7.57 18.39 3.60
CA VAL A 92 7.93 18.27 2.18
C VAL A 92 8.66 19.54 1.74
N PRO A 93 9.48 19.48 0.68
CA PRO A 93 10.12 20.68 0.14
C PRO A 93 9.10 21.74 -0.30
N ASP A 94 9.54 23.00 -0.36
CA ASP A 94 8.66 24.16 -0.57
C ASP A 94 7.81 24.08 -1.85
N TYR A 95 8.33 23.48 -2.92
CA TYR A 95 7.60 23.30 -4.18
C TYR A 95 6.35 22.40 -4.03
N LEU A 96 6.35 21.46 -3.07
CA LEU A 96 5.18 20.64 -2.72
C LEU A 96 4.34 21.25 -1.61
N ARG A 97 4.91 22.16 -0.82
CA ARG A 97 4.18 22.87 0.23
C ARG A 97 3.12 23.79 -0.36
N ASN A 98 3.47 24.46 -1.46
CA ASN A 98 2.61 25.38 -2.18
C ASN A 98 1.64 24.68 -3.14
N PHE A 99 1.42 23.36 -2.97
CA PHE A 99 0.47 22.61 -3.79
C PHE A 99 -0.96 23.05 -3.45
N HIS A 100 -1.41 24.05 -4.20
CA HIS A 100 -2.54 24.96 -3.97
C HIS A 100 -3.94 24.33 -3.80
N PRO A 101 -4.32 23.16 -4.35
CA PRO A 101 -5.71 22.71 -4.26
C PRO A 101 -6.09 22.05 -2.92
N LEU A 102 -5.13 21.71 -2.05
CA LEU A 102 -5.39 21.04 -0.76
C LEU A 102 -5.74 22.01 0.37
N PHE A 103 -5.33 23.28 0.23
CA PHE A 103 -5.33 24.27 1.31
C PHE A 103 -6.01 25.56 0.91
N HIS A 104 -6.98 25.53 -0.02
CA HIS A 104 -7.83 26.68 -0.27
C HIS A 104 -8.61 26.96 1.03
N HIS A 105 -8.00 27.81 1.86
CA HIS A 105 -8.61 28.48 2.97
C HIS A 105 -9.77 29.28 2.37
N ASN A 106 -10.98 28.73 2.42
CA ASN A 106 -12.12 29.62 2.58
C ASN A 106 -12.00 30.17 4.00
N THR A 107 -11.25 31.25 4.10
CA THR A 107 -11.35 32.26 5.14
C THR A 107 -12.77 32.79 5.15
N GLU A 108 -13.74 32.03 5.63
CA GLU A 108 -15.06 32.55 6.03
C GLU A 108 -15.62 31.59 7.09
N ASN A 109 -15.27 31.87 8.35
CA ASN A 109 -16.19 31.93 9.49
C ASN A 109 -17.42 31.01 9.47
N TYR A 110 -17.24 29.69 9.35
CA TYR A 110 -18.32 28.78 9.67
C TYR A 110 -17.80 27.58 10.47
N ASN A 111 -18.03 27.65 11.78
CA ASN A 111 -17.77 26.61 12.78
C ASN A 111 -18.61 25.35 12.49
N LEU A 112 -18.22 24.55 11.51
CA LEU A 112 -18.72 23.18 11.35
C LEU A 112 -17.65 22.21 11.81
N ARG A 113 -18.11 21.15 12.49
CA ARG A 113 -17.38 20.08 13.20
C ARG A 113 -16.47 19.21 12.29
N ARG A 114 -15.86 19.79 11.26
CA ARG A 114 -15.24 19.15 10.09
C ARG A 114 -13.78 19.58 9.84
N HIS A 115 -13.10 20.16 10.83
CA HIS A 115 -11.70 20.63 10.72
C HIS A 115 -10.68 19.56 10.29
N ALA A 116 -11.03 18.26 10.33
CA ALA A 116 -10.13 17.17 9.94
C ALA A 116 -10.20 16.79 8.45
N ASN A 117 -11.32 17.07 7.77
CA ASN A 117 -11.55 16.63 6.39
C ASN A 117 -11.08 17.67 5.38
N LEU A 118 -10.45 17.19 4.32
CA LEU A 118 -10.03 18.00 3.18
C LEU A 118 -11.23 18.31 2.27
N ILE A 119 -11.19 19.46 1.60
CA ILE A 119 -12.27 19.89 0.70
C ILE A 119 -12.34 18.95 -0.50
N PRO A 120 -13.51 18.37 -0.81
CA PRO A 120 -13.66 17.55 -2.01
C PRO A 120 -13.59 18.42 -3.27
N ILE A 121 -12.68 18.08 -4.18
CA ILE A 121 -12.52 18.75 -5.48
C ILE A 121 -13.40 18.05 -6.52
N ARG A 122 -14.14 18.82 -7.33
CA ARG A 122 -14.93 18.25 -8.43
C ARG A 122 -14.02 17.87 -9.60
N SER A 123 -14.19 16.67 -10.15
CA SER A 123 -13.51 16.23 -11.36
C SER A 123 -14.41 16.33 -12.59
N ARG A 124 -13.89 16.88 -13.69
CA ARG A 124 -14.55 16.83 -15.00
C ARG A 124 -14.26 15.56 -15.80
N THR A 125 -13.14 14.89 -15.50
CA THR A 125 -12.69 13.68 -16.21
C THR A 125 -12.41 12.54 -15.24
N VAL A 126 -12.59 11.31 -15.73
CA VAL A 126 -12.29 10.08 -14.99
C VAL A 126 -10.81 10.00 -14.62
N ALA A 127 -9.92 10.38 -15.55
CA ALA A 127 -8.48 10.42 -15.31
C ALA A 127 -8.10 11.35 -14.15
N TYR A 128 -8.72 12.52 -14.04
CA TYR A 128 -8.48 13.43 -12.92
C TYR A 128 -9.10 12.92 -11.62
N TYR A 129 -10.26 12.27 -11.68
CA TYR A 129 -10.91 11.67 -10.51
C TYR A 129 -10.06 10.59 -9.83
N TYR A 130 -9.34 9.80 -10.63
CA TYR A 130 -8.41 8.77 -10.16
C TYR A 130 -6.96 9.26 -10.04
N SER A 131 -6.70 10.54 -10.31
CA SER A 131 -5.39 11.13 -10.06
C SER A 131 -5.06 11.10 -8.56
N PHE A 132 -3.75 11.21 -8.27
CA PHE A 132 -3.22 11.20 -6.92
C PHE A 132 -4.02 12.08 -5.95
N LEU A 133 -4.31 13.34 -6.31
CA LEU A 133 -4.97 14.28 -5.40
C LEU A 133 -6.38 13.86 -5.02
N LEU A 134 -7.26 13.70 -6.02
CA LEU A 134 -8.68 13.45 -5.76
C LEU A 134 -8.90 12.06 -5.18
N ALA A 135 -8.13 11.06 -5.61
CA ALA A 135 -8.18 9.74 -4.99
C ALA A 135 -7.73 9.81 -3.52
N THR A 136 -6.66 10.55 -3.21
CA THR A 136 -6.08 10.56 -1.86
C THR A 136 -6.88 11.41 -0.88
N ILE A 137 -7.48 12.51 -1.35
CA ILE A 137 -8.43 13.31 -0.57
C ILE A 137 -9.66 12.47 -0.19
N ARG A 138 -10.20 11.70 -1.14
CA ARG A 138 -11.33 10.79 -0.87
C ARG A 138 -10.95 9.72 0.15
N ASP A 139 -9.81 9.05 -0.05
CA ASP A 139 -9.30 8.05 0.89
C ASP A 139 -9.04 8.67 2.27
N TRP A 140 -8.48 9.89 2.34
CA TRP A 140 -8.21 10.62 3.58
C TRP A 140 -9.50 10.93 4.36
N ASN A 141 -10.51 11.46 3.66
CA ASN A 141 -11.79 11.81 4.27
C ASN A 141 -12.58 10.56 4.73
N SER A 142 -12.20 9.37 4.27
CA SER A 142 -12.76 8.09 4.76
C SER A 142 -12.04 7.55 6.00
N LEU A 143 -10.96 8.17 6.46
CA LEU A 143 -10.20 7.73 7.63
C LEU A 143 -10.90 8.11 8.94
N SER A 144 -10.60 7.35 10.01
CA SER A 144 -11.08 7.67 11.35
C SER A 144 -10.43 8.95 11.90
N ALA A 145 -11.11 9.61 12.84
CA ALA A 145 -10.59 10.80 13.51
C ALA A 145 -9.23 10.54 14.20
N GLU A 146 -9.04 9.35 14.77
CA GLU A 146 -7.78 8.89 15.38
C GLU A 146 -6.60 8.90 14.40
N LEU A 147 -6.82 8.51 13.15
CA LEU A 147 -5.79 8.54 12.11
C LEU A 147 -5.45 9.97 11.71
N MET A 148 -6.46 10.84 11.63
CA MET A 148 -6.28 12.24 11.21
C MET A 148 -5.62 13.09 12.29
N SER A 149 -5.77 12.74 13.58
CA SER A 149 -5.16 13.42 14.72
C SER A 149 -3.76 12.91 15.09
N ALA A 150 -3.17 12.02 14.29
CA ALA A 150 -1.85 11.48 14.55
C ALA A 150 -0.77 12.58 14.56
N THR A 151 -0.08 12.71 15.69
CA THR A 151 0.92 13.77 15.96
C THR A 151 2.27 13.59 15.25
N SER A 152 2.55 12.40 14.72
CA SER A 152 3.83 12.12 14.05
C SER A 152 3.63 11.23 12.83
N LEU A 153 4.56 11.30 11.88
CA LEU A 153 4.57 10.41 10.71
C LEU A 153 4.66 8.93 11.11
N ALA A 154 5.41 8.62 12.17
CA ALA A 154 5.58 7.26 12.67
C ALA A 154 4.29 6.71 13.28
N SER A 155 3.61 7.50 14.12
CA SER A 155 2.32 7.12 14.70
C SER A 155 1.26 6.96 13.62
N PHE A 156 1.21 7.87 12.64
CA PHE A 156 0.30 7.78 11.50
C PHE A 156 0.49 6.48 10.70
N LYS A 157 1.73 6.15 10.30
CA LYS A 157 2.04 4.91 9.58
C LYS A 157 1.65 3.66 10.36
N ARG A 158 1.90 3.64 11.68
CA ARG A 158 1.55 2.52 12.56
C ARG A 158 0.04 2.33 12.65
N LEU A 159 -0.71 3.42 12.87
CA LEU A 159 -2.16 3.39 12.94
C LEU A 159 -2.78 2.98 11.61
N LEU A 160 -2.26 3.47 10.47
CA LEU A 160 -2.71 3.07 9.14
C LEU A 160 -2.56 1.57 8.92
N LYS A 161 -1.41 1.01 9.28
CA LYS A 161 -1.17 -0.44 9.18
C LYS A 161 -2.14 -1.25 10.04
N LYS A 162 -2.42 -0.77 11.26
CA LYS A 162 -3.41 -1.40 12.15
C LYS A 162 -4.81 -1.36 11.54
N ASN A 163 -5.24 -0.19 11.04
CA ASN A 163 -6.57 -0.01 10.44
C ASN A 163 -6.78 -0.89 9.19
N LEU A 164 -5.75 -1.04 8.38
CA LEU A 164 -5.77 -1.88 7.18
C LEU A 164 -5.50 -3.37 7.47
N ASN A 165 -5.41 -3.77 8.75
CA ASN A 165 -5.08 -5.13 9.19
C ASN A 165 -3.80 -5.69 8.54
N LEU A 166 -2.81 -4.83 8.30
CA LEU A 166 -1.52 -5.19 7.73
C LEU A 166 -0.63 -5.79 8.84
N CYS A 167 -0.90 -7.04 9.23
CA CYS A 167 -0.12 -7.73 10.25
C CYS A 167 0.78 -8.82 9.65
N SER A 168 2.08 -8.62 9.82
CA SER A 168 3.20 -9.42 9.33
C SER A 168 3.41 -10.69 10.19
N LYS A 169 2.45 -11.61 10.25
CA LYS A 169 2.78 -12.95 10.77
C LYS A 169 3.52 -13.72 9.67
N LYS A 170 4.86 -13.73 9.74
CA LYS A 170 5.67 -14.71 9.01
C LYS A 170 5.42 -16.06 9.67
N TYR A 171 4.74 -16.98 8.98
CA TYR A 171 4.82 -18.38 9.36
C TYR A 171 6.20 -18.87 8.91
N ILE A 172 7.21 -18.66 9.77
CA ILE A 172 8.54 -19.24 9.57
C ILE A 172 8.40 -20.72 9.88
N HIS A 173 7.97 -21.51 8.91
CA HIS A 173 8.21 -22.95 8.96
C HIS A 173 9.63 -23.17 8.49
N GLU A 174 10.57 -23.20 9.43
CA GLU A 174 11.87 -23.82 9.20
C GLU A 174 11.61 -25.27 8.76
N GLY A 175 11.81 -25.54 7.46
CA GLY A 175 11.89 -26.91 6.95
C GLY A 175 10.69 -27.50 6.18
N MET A 176 9.50 -26.88 6.14
CA MET A 176 8.39 -27.40 5.33
C MET A 176 8.14 -26.59 4.06
N VAL A 177 8.51 -27.15 2.91
CA VAL A 177 8.00 -26.74 1.60
C VAL A 177 6.48 -26.93 1.61
N MET A 178 5.71 -25.90 1.28
CA MET A 178 4.22 -25.91 1.25
C MET A 178 3.61 -27.08 0.46
N ARG A 179 4.39 -27.77 -0.38
CA ARG A 179 4.02 -29.05 -1.01
C ARG A 179 3.53 -30.11 -0.02
N LYS A 180 4.10 -30.21 1.19
CA LYS A 180 3.69 -31.24 2.17
C LYS A 180 2.41 -30.88 2.92
N ARG A 181 2.07 -29.59 3.04
CA ARG A 181 0.93 -29.15 3.85
C ARG A 181 -0.42 -29.26 3.13
N PHE A 182 -0.45 -28.96 1.82
CA PHE A 182 -1.67 -29.12 1.01
C PHE A 182 -2.10 -30.58 0.83
N ILE A 183 -1.20 -31.56 1.02
CA ILE A 183 -1.55 -32.99 0.99
C ILE A 183 -2.21 -33.43 2.30
N LEU A 184 -1.91 -32.77 3.42
CA LEU A 184 -2.44 -33.12 4.75
C LEU A 184 -3.76 -32.39 5.08
N ASP A 185 -3.99 -31.19 4.55
CA ASP A 185 -5.23 -30.43 4.79
C ASP A 185 -6.41 -30.88 3.88
N TYR A 186 -6.18 -31.85 2.99
CA TYR A 186 -7.18 -32.42 2.06
C TYR A 186 -7.32 -33.96 2.19
N ALA A 187 -6.77 -34.54 3.25
CA ALA A 187 -6.91 -35.96 3.61
C ALA A 187 -7.89 -36.11 4.79
#